data_AF-A0A3S0K657-F1
#
_entry.id   AF-A0A3S0K657-F1
#
_cell.length_a   1.000
_cell.length_b   1.000
_cell.length_c   1.000
_cell.angle_alpha   90.00
_cell.angle_beta   90.00
_cell.angle_gamma   90.00
#
_symmetry.space_group_name_H-M   'P 1'
#
loop_
_entity.id
_entity.type
_entity.pdbx_description
1 polymer ?
#
loop_
_entity_poly.entity_id
_entity_poly.type
_entity_poly.pdbx_seq_one_letter_code
_entity_poly.pdbx_strand_id
1 'polypeptide(L)'
;AQGSLDGSSKEEKVSFFNNALRHVILGAELFPEKGFNLRLGYNFRRGEELRIVDQRNFSGISVGFGIRFGKVKFDYSYSRYTIAANTSLFGLMIDLN
;
A
#
# COMPACT_ATOMS: atom_id res chain seq x y z
N ALA A 1 -15.70 20.09 -5.31
CA ALA A 1 -16.10 20.13 -6.72
C ALA A 1 -15.42 21.34 -7.38
N GLN A 2 -14.55 21.13 -8.36
CA GLN A 2 -14.06 22.22 -9.21
C GLN A 2 -14.89 22.20 -10.48
N GLY A 3 -15.72 23.23 -10.64
CA GLY A 3 -16.57 23.41 -11.81
C GLY A 3 -15.79 24.13 -12.90
N SER A 4 -15.58 23.44 -14.02
CA SER A 4 -15.22 24.06 -15.30
C SER A 4 -16.49 24.22 -16.15
N LEU A 5 -16.59 25.37 -16.81
CA LEU A 5 -17.75 25.90 -17.54
C LEU A 5 -17.96 25.28 -18.93
N ASP A 6 -17.89 23.95 -19.05
CA ASP A 6 -18.31 23.24 -20.26
C ASP A 6 -19.05 21.98 -19.84
N GLY A 7 -20.38 21.99 -19.99
CA GLY A 7 -21.35 21.02 -19.46
C GLY A 7 -21.27 19.58 -19.99
N SER A 8 -20.06 19.05 -20.20
CA SER A 8 -19.82 17.61 -20.34
C SER A 8 -19.23 17.05 -19.05
N SER A 9 -20.09 16.90 -18.04
CA SER A 9 -19.79 16.07 -16.88
C SER A 9 -19.51 14.66 -17.41
N LYS A 10 -18.24 14.27 -17.51
CA LYS A 10 -17.88 12.86 -17.68
C LYS A 10 -18.44 12.14 -16.47
N GLU A 11 -19.57 11.45 -16.65
CA GLU A 11 -20.06 10.50 -15.67
C GLU A 11 -18.90 9.54 -15.39
N GLU A 12 -18.24 9.70 -14.24
CA GLU A 12 -17.45 8.61 -13.68
C GLU A 12 -18.44 7.47 -13.48
N LYS A 13 -18.48 6.55 -14.44
CA LYS A 13 -19.16 5.28 -14.30
C LYS A 13 -18.48 4.58 -13.14
N VAL A 14 -18.98 4.79 -11.93
CA VAL A 14 -18.62 4.01 -10.75
C VAL A 14 -19.20 2.61 -10.95
N SER A 15 -18.58 1.87 -11.85
CA SER A 15 -18.92 0.50 -12.21
C SER A 15 -18.74 -0.36 -10.97
N PHE A 16 -19.60 -1.36 -10.76
CA PHE A 16 -19.51 -2.37 -9.70
C PHE A 16 -18.07 -2.86 -9.45
N PHE A 17 -17.26 -2.91 -10.50
CA PHE A 17 -15.83 -3.20 -10.48
C PHE A 17 -14.99 -2.27 -9.60
N ASN A 18 -15.22 -0.94 -9.65
CA ASN A 18 -14.52 0.00 -8.77
C ASN A 18 -14.86 -0.21 -7.30
N ASN A 19 -16.13 -0.51 -7.01
CA ASN A 19 -16.54 -0.81 -5.64
C ASN A 19 -15.94 -2.15 -5.14
N ALA A 20 -15.78 -3.13 -6.03
CA ALA A 20 -15.10 -4.38 -5.73
C ALA A 20 -13.60 -4.19 -5.49
N LEU A 21 -12.91 -3.41 -6.32
CA LEU A 21 -11.47 -3.11 -6.15
C LEU A 21 -11.16 -2.38 -4.85
N ARG A 22 -12.11 -1.61 -4.31
CA ARG A 22 -12.02 -1.00 -2.98
C ARG A 22 -11.98 -2.02 -1.83
N HIS A 23 -12.18 -3.29 -2.08
CA HIS A 23 -12.05 -4.33 -1.05
C HIS A 23 -10.92 -5.32 -1.36
N VAL A 24 -10.09 -5.03 -2.37
CA VAL A 24 -8.98 -5.89 -2.79
C VAL A 24 -7.65 -5.35 -2.26
N ILE A 25 -6.88 -6.24 -1.64
CA ILE A 25 -5.49 -6.01 -1.26
C ILE A 25 -4.69 -7.15 -1.89
N LEU A 26 -3.68 -6.81 -2.69
CA LEU A 26 -2.74 -7.79 -3.21
C LEU A 26 -1.44 -7.68 -2.42
N GLY A 27 -0.88 -8.82 -2.03
CA GLY A 27 0.41 -8.88 -1.35
C GLY A 27 1.20 -10.07 -1.85
N ALA A 28 2.50 -9.88 -2.00
CA ALA A 28 3.47 -10.92 -2.26
C ALA A 28 4.48 -10.92 -1.11
N GLU A 29 4.65 -12.07 -0.46
CA GLU A 29 5.68 -12.28 0.54
C GLU A 29 6.65 -13.34 0.03
N LEU A 30 7.93 -13.00 0.01
CA LEU A 30 9.03 -13.88 -0.38
C LEU A 30 9.86 -14.18 0.85
N PHE A 31 10.21 -15.46 1.01
CA PHE A 31 11.06 -15.96 2.09
C PHE A 31 12.29 -16.67 1.50
N PRO A 32 13.27 -15.93 0.96
CA PRO A 32 14.42 -16.52 0.27
C PRO A 32 15.25 -17.44 1.18
N GLU A 33 15.40 -17.07 2.45
CA GLU A 33 16.09 -17.84 3.47
C GLU A 33 15.33 -17.77 4.81
N LYS A 34 15.52 -18.74 5.71
CA LYS A 34 14.83 -18.79 7.02
C LYS A 34 15.06 -17.54 7.89
N GLY A 35 16.08 -16.74 7.57
CA GLY A 35 16.42 -15.49 8.24
C GLY A 35 15.96 -14.22 7.53
N PHE A 36 15.43 -14.28 6.29
CA PHE A 36 15.08 -13.08 5.52
C PHE A 36 13.65 -13.16 4.97
N ASN A 37 12.88 -12.09 5.16
CA ASN A 37 11.58 -11.90 4.54
C ASN A 37 11.57 -10.61 3.73
N LEU A 38 10.95 -10.66 2.56
CA LEU A 38 10.62 -9.51 1.74
C LEU A 38 9.11 -9.50 1.49
N ARG A 39 8.47 -8.38 1.71
CA ARG A 39 7.03 -8.19 1.65
C ARG A 39 6.74 -7.02 0.73
N LEU A 40 5.86 -7.24 -0.24
CA LEU A 40 5.36 -6.23 -1.15
C LEU A 40 3.84 -6.28 -1.08
N GLY A 41 3.19 -5.14 -0.96
CA GLY A 41 1.74 -5.04 -0.84
C GLY A 41 1.22 -3.87 -1.64
N TYR A 42 0.05 -4.01 -2.23
CA TYR A 42 -0.68 -2.96 -2.90
C TYR A 42 -2.14 -2.99 -2.49
N ASN A 43 -2.61 -1.88 -1.91
CA ASN A 43 -3.97 -1.73 -1.44
C ASN A 43 -4.78 -0.91 -2.46
N PHE A 44 -5.69 -1.57 -3.18
CA PHE A 44 -6.46 -0.95 -4.27
C PHE A 44 -7.49 0.06 -3.77
N ARG A 45 -8.05 -0.15 -2.57
CA ARG A 45 -8.94 0.82 -1.91
C ARG A 45 -8.32 2.19 -1.76
N ARG A 46 -7.06 2.22 -1.32
CA ARG A 46 -6.29 3.44 -1.12
C ARG A 46 -5.89 4.12 -2.44
N GLY A 47 -5.71 3.33 -3.51
CA GLY A 47 -5.42 3.86 -4.85
C GLY A 47 -6.62 4.57 -5.49
N GLU A 48 -7.83 4.09 -5.22
CA GLU A 48 -9.10 4.62 -5.74
C GLU A 48 -9.57 5.90 -5.02
N GLU A 49 -9.46 5.97 -3.69
CA GLU A 49 -9.94 7.10 -2.89
C GLU A 49 -9.06 8.37 -3.01
N LEU A 50 -7.79 8.22 -3.39
CA LEU A 50 -6.82 9.32 -3.52
C LEU A 50 -6.34 9.53 -4.95
N ARG A 51 -7.07 9.02 -5.95
CA ARG A 51 -6.73 9.21 -7.37
C ARG A 51 -6.96 10.67 -7.76
N ILE A 52 -5.90 11.48 -7.70
CA ILE A 52 -5.90 12.80 -8.35
C ILE A 52 -5.81 12.53 -9.86
N VAL A 53 -6.75 13.07 -10.61
CA VAL A 53 -7.02 12.81 -12.04
C VAL A 53 -5.80 13.06 -12.96
N ASP A 54 -4.74 13.68 -12.46
CA ASP A 54 -3.60 14.17 -13.26
C ASP A 54 -2.20 13.76 -12.76
N GLN A 55 -2.07 12.94 -11.71
CA GLN A 55 -0.77 12.44 -11.26
C GLN A 55 -0.79 10.95 -10.91
N ARG A 56 0.25 10.25 -11.35
CA ARG A 56 0.48 8.81 -11.13
C ARG A 56 0.66 8.54 -9.64
N ASN A 57 -0.44 8.29 -8.93
CA ASN A 57 -0.44 8.06 -7.49
C ASN A 57 -0.13 6.59 -7.15
N PHE A 58 0.98 6.39 -6.45
CA PHE A 58 1.37 5.12 -5.84
C PHE A 58 0.85 4.99 -4.39
N SER A 59 -0.24 5.70 -4.08
CA SER A 59 -0.92 5.72 -2.78
C SER A 59 -1.53 4.34 -2.52
N GLY A 60 -0.87 3.53 -1.69
CA GLY A 60 -1.28 2.14 -1.44
C GLY A 60 -0.17 1.11 -1.61
N ILE A 61 0.99 1.48 -2.18
CA ILE A 61 2.18 0.60 -2.18
C ILE A 61 2.77 0.53 -0.78
N SER A 62 3.00 -0.71 -0.34
CA SER A 62 3.70 -1.06 0.88
C SER A 62 4.84 -1.99 0.54
N VAL A 63 6.01 -1.72 1.08
CA VAL A 63 7.20 -2.56 0.95
C VAL A 63 7.75 -2.79 2.35
N GLY A 64 8.16 -3.99 2.66
CA GLY A 64 8.77 -4.29 3.94
C GLY A 64 9.77 -5.40 3.79
N PHE A 65 10.75 -5.40 4.66
CA PHE A 65 11.68 -6.51 4.80
C PHE A 65 11.83 -6.84 6.27
N GLY A 66 12.41 -7.99 6.55
CA GLY A 66 12.69 -8.39 7.91
C GLY A 66 13.81 -9.39 7.94
N ILE A 67 14.66 -9.27 8.94
CA ILE A 67 15.84 -10.09 9.12
C ILE A 67 15.80 -10.71 10.51
N ARG A 68 15.91 -12.03 10.60
CA ARG A 68 15.95 -12.80 11.84
C ARG A 68 17.36 -13.35 12.04
N PHE A 69 17.97 -12.98 13.16
CA PHE A 69 19.24 -13.47 13.66
C PHE A 69 19.00 -14.26 14.96
N GLY A 70 18.85 -15.59 14.85
CA GLY A 70 18.57 -16.45 16.00
C GLY A 70 17.30 -16.03 16.73
N LYS A 71 17.45 -15.55 17.96
CA LYS A 71 16.36 -15.08 18.84
C LYS A 71 15.90 -13.65 18.55
N VAL A 72 16.62 -12.87 17.75
CA VAL A 72 16.27 -11.48 17.45
C VAL A 72 15.75 -11.37 16.03
N LYS A 73 14.64 -10.64 15.83
CA LYS A 73 14.10 -10.32 14.52
C LYS A 73 13.87 -8.82 14.39
N PHE A 74 14.44 -8.25 13.34
CA PHE A 74 14.21 -6.88 12.90
C PHE A 74 13.19 -6.90 11.78
N ASP A 75 12.20 -6.04 11.85
CA ASP A 75 11.21 -5.82 10.81
C ASP A 75 11.21 -4.34 10.45
N TYR A 76 11.28 -4.03 9.16
CA TYR A 76 11.08 -2.68 8.66
C TYR A 76 10.03 -2.70 7.56
N SER A 77 8.99 -1.90 7.70
CA SER A 77 8.00 -1.73 6.66
C SER A 77 7.75 -0.26 6.37
N TYR A 78 7.60 0.03 5.10
CA TYR A 78 7.34 1.34 4.56
C TYR A 78 6.04 1.26 3.77
N SER A 79 5.08 2.10 4.12
CA SER A 79 3.79 2.17 3.47
C SER A 79 3.52 3.59 3.02
N ARG A 80 3.33 3.77 1.71
CA ARG A 80 2.97 5.06 1.12
C ARG A 80 1.45 5.21 1.18
N TYR A 81 0.95 6.01 2.12
CA TYR A 81 -0.49 6.18 2.33
C TYR A 81 -1.06 7.29 1.44
N THR A 82 -0.38 8.44 1.33
CA THR A 82 -0.73 9.55 0.42
C THR A 82 0.56 10.20 -0.12
N ILE A 83 0.48 11.13 -1.08
CA ILE A 83 1.66 11.89 -1.57
C ILE A 83 2.39 12.61 -0.41
N ALA A 84 1.67 12.98 0.65
CA ALA A 84 2.18 13.72 1.82
C ALA A 84 2.29 12.86 3.10
N ALA A 85 1.73 11.65 3.14
CA ALA A 85 1.76 10.77 4.31
C ALA A 85 2.45 9.45 3.96
N ASN A 86 3.70 9.34 4.41
CA ASN A 86 4.49 8.12 4.38
C ASN A 86 4.60 7.59 5.80
N THR A 87 4.30 6.31 6.00
CA THR A 87 4.43 5.67 7.31
C THR A 87 5.54 4.64 7.23
N SER A 88 6.59 4.84 8.02
CA SER A 88 7.64 3.86 8.26
C SER A 88 7.43 3.22 9.63
N LEU A 89 7.35 1.89 9.68
CA LEU A 89 7.29 1.10 10.89
C LEU A 89 8.62 0.37 11.08
N PHE A 90 9.20 0.53 12.26
CA PHE A 90 10.34 -0.26 12.72
C PHE A 90 9.87 -1.18 13.85
N GLY A 91 10.15 -2.47 13.72
CA GLY A 91 9.82 -3.50 14.70
C GLY A 91 11.07 -4.25 15.14
N LEU A 92 11.17 -4.47 16.44
CA LEU A 92 12.15 -5.35 17.06
C LEU A 92 11.40 -6.43 17.84
N MET A 93 11.70 -7.68 17.55
CA MET A 93 11.15 -8.84 18.25
C MET A 93 12.30 -9.66 18.82
N ILE A 94 12.19 -10.02 20.11
CA ILE A 94 13.19 -10.80 20.83
C ILE A 94 12.46 -12.02 21.39
N ASP A 95 12.99 -13.20 21.08
CA ASP A 95 12.60 -14.48 21.65
C ASP A 95 13.41 -14.71 22.94
N LEU A 96 12.74 -14.94 24.07
CA LEU A 96 13.38 -15.09 25.39
C LEU A 96 13.49 -16.55 25.85
N ASN A 97 12.96 -17.51 25.08
CA ASN A 97 12.95 -18.93 25.44
C ASN A 97 14.31 -19.59 25.24
#